data_AF-A0A5N5T3I1-F1
#
_entry.id   AF-A0A5N5T3I1-F1
#
_cell.length_a   1.000
_cell.length_b   1.000
_cell.length_c   1.000
_cell.angle_alpha   90.00
_cell.angle_beta   90.00
_cell.angle_gamma   90.00
#
_symmetry.space_group_name_H-M   'P 1'
#
loop_
_entity.id
_entity.type
_entity.pdbx_description
1 polymer ?
#
loop_
_entity_poly.entity_id
_entity_poly.type
_entity_poly.pdbx_seq_one_letter_code
_entity_poly.pdbx_strand_id
1 'polypeptide(L)'
;MGKYPRKKFIDLSSIVMMVSLLSLAFHIYIRDHEGPFQNLSLALSYFPFLCFLVFMMGFGIGWAPIPWMFIGDSLPLQIRSSGAGIVIATNWALKFPLHQNIQLVNPVTRPPQCVHSLRCFYFTRNDYYESVKYQRHLVLAMRKLLEYYEDGYKKKKL
;
A
#
# COMPACT_ATOMS: atom_id res chain seq x y z
N MET A 1 -5.71 -18.43 -14.96
CA MET A 1 -6.14 -18.11 -13.59
C MET A 1 -7.50 -17.43 -13.63
N GLY A 2 -8.48 -17.95 -12.89
CA GLY A 2 -9.89 -17.57 -13.01
C GLY A 2 -10.17 -16.07 -12.83
N LYS A 3 -11.23 -15.61 -13.49
CA LYS A 3 -11.77 -14.23 -13.46
C LYS A 3 -12.27 -13.83 -12.06
N TYR A 4 -11.39 -13.73 -11.07
CA TYR A 4 -11.69 -13.02 -9.84
C TYR A 4 -11.44 -11.52 -10.08
N PRO A 5 -12.44 -10.64 -9.88
CA PRO A 5 -12.24 -9.21 -10.05
C PRO A 5 -11.30 -8.72 -8.94
N ARG A 6 -10.01 -8.55 -9.28
CA ARG A 6 -8.89 -8.15 -8.40
C ARG A 6 -9.24 -6.97 -7.47
N LYS A 7 -10.16 -6.10 -7.89
CA LYS A 7 -10.73 -5.01 -7.10
C LYS A 7 -11.40 -5.47 -5.79
N LYS A 8 -12.20 -6.53 -5.83
CA LYS A 8 -12.94 -7.03 -4.65
C LYS A 8 -12.03 -7.53 -3.55
N PHE A 9 -10.87 -8.09 -3.89
CA PHE A 9 -9.88 -8.55 -2.91
C PHE A 9 -9.22 -7.38 -2.17
N ILE A 10 -8.94 -6.28 -2.88
CA ILE A 10 -8.35 -5.08 -2.28
C ILE A 10 -9.37 -4.34 -1.42
N ASP A 11 -10.62 -4.29 -1.87
CA ASP A 11 -11.69 -3.70 -1.07
C ASP A 11 -11.89 -4.50 0.23
N LEU A 12 -11.90 -5.84 0.16
CA LEU A 12 -11.98 -6.70 1.34
C LEU A 12 -10.79 -6.52 2.29
N SER A 13 -9.55 -6.52 1.78
CA SER A 13 -8.37 -6.30 2.63
C SER A 13 -8.38 -4.91 3.28
N SER A 14 -8.84 -3.90 2.56
CA SER A 14 -8.90 -2.53 3.06
C SER A 14 -9.93 -2.38 4.18
N ILE A 15 -11.05 -3.11 4.10
CA ILE A 15 -12.04 -3.18 5.20
C ILE A 15 -11.43 -3.83 6.43
N VAL A 16 -10.72 -4.96 6.29
CA VAL A 16 -10.04 -5.65 7.41
C VAL A 16 -9.02 -4.73 8.08
N MET A 17 -8.21 -4.02 7.29
CA MET A 17 -7.24 -3.05 7.80
C MET A 17 -7.93 -1.89 8.53
N MET A 18 -9.03 -1.36 7.98
CA MET A 18 -9.80 -0.28 8.60
C MET A 18 -10.37 -0.69 9.96
N VAL A 19 -10.96 -1.88 10.06
CA VAL A 19 -11.51 -2.41 11.32
C VAL A 19 -10.39 -2.60 12.35
N SER A 20 -9.25 -3.16 11.97
CA SER A 20 -8.13 -3.35 12.91
C SER A 20 -7.56 -2.04 13.46
N LEU A 21 -7.48 -0.99 12.64
CA LEU A 21 -7.01 0.33 13.08
C LEU A 21 -8.05 1.06 13.93
N LEU A 22 -9.35 0.89 13.65
CA LEU A 22 -10.43 1.42 14.48
C LEU A 22 -10.43 0.77 15.86
N SER A 23 -10.27 -0.56 15.94
CA SER A 23 -10.15 -1.28 17.21
C SER A 23 -8.94 -0.82 18.02
N LEU A 24 -7.80 -0.60 17.36
CA LEU A 24 -6.59 -0.08 18.01
C LEU A 24 -6.79 1.36 18.51
N ALA A 25 -7.40 2.22 17.70
CA ALA A 25 -7.70 3.60 18.07
C ALA A 25 -8.66 3.69 19.26
N PHE A 26 -9.68 2.83 19.29
CA PHE A 26 -10.63 2.75 20.40
C PHE A 26 -9.94 2.27 21.69
N HIS A 27 -9.05 1.28 21.58
CA HIS A 27 -8.27 0.80 22.72
C HIS A 27 -7.36 1.88 23.30
N ILE A 28 -6.69 2.68 22.46
CA ILE A 28 -5.85 3.79 22.92
C ILE A 28 -6.71 4.93 23.50
N TYR A 29 -7.86 5.23 22.90
CA TYR A 29 -8.80 6.23 23.41
C TYR A 29 -9.30 5.92 24.82
N ILE A 30 -9.66 4.66 25.08
CA ILE A 30 -10.04 4.20 26.42
C ILE A 30 -8.85 4.35 27.38
N ARG A 31 -7.65 3.95 26.96
CA ARG A 31 -6.43 4.05 27.76
C ARG A 31 -6.06 5.50 28.13
N ASP A 32 -6.38 6.46 27.28
CA ASP A 32 -6.10 7.89 27.51
C ASP A 32 -7.15 8.56 28.43
N HIS A 33 -8.35 8.00 28.55
CA HIS A 33 -9.44 8.54 29.37
C HIS A 33 -9.69 7.81 30.70
N GLU A 34 -9.23 6.56 30.83
CA GLU A 34 -9.21 5.84 32.09
C GLU A 34 -7.88 6.09 32.80
N GLY A 35 -7.90 6.70 33.99
CA GLY A 35 -6.72 7.06 34.79
C GLY A 35 -5.90 5.85 35.34
N PRO A 36 -5.44 5.86 36.61
CA PRO A 36 -4.38 4.95 37.14
C PRO A 36 -4.71 3.44 37.18
N PHE A 37 -5.77 2.97 36.53
CA PHE A 37 -6.08 1.55 36.30
C PHE A 37 -5.24 0.91 35.16
N GLN A 38 -4.16 1.57 34.73
CA GLN A 38 -3.17 1.11 33.73
C GLN A 38 -2.53 -0.26 34.05
N ASN A 39 -2.69 -0.76 35.28
CA ASN A 39 -2.14 -2.03 35.75
C ASN A 39 -3.08 -3.23 35.55
N LEU A 40 -4.32 -3.01 35.10
CA LEU A 40 -5.31 -4.08 35.08
C LEU A 40 -5.35 -4.82 33.73
N SER A 41 -4.74 -6.00 33.76
CA SER A 41 -4.79 -7.09 32.78
C SER A 41 -3.70 -7.09 31.70
N LEU A 42 -2.79 -8.06 31.81
CA LEU A 42 -1.89 -8.51 30.73
C LEU A 42 -2.62 -8.64 29.39
N ALA A 43 -3.90 -9.02 29.39
CA ALA A 43 -4.70 -9.14 28.17
C ALA A 43 -4.91 -7.81 27.41
N LEU A 44 -5.03 -6.67 28.11
CA LEU A 44 -5.10 -5.36 27.46
C LEU A 44 -3.77 -4.98 26.81
N SER A 45 -2.64 -5.41 27.37
CA SER A 45 -1.31 -5.08 26.84
C SER A 45 -0.99 -5.82 25.52
N TYR A 46 -1.55 -7.01 25.30
CA TYR A 46 -1.37 -7.79 24.05
C TYR A 46 -2.39 -7.46 22.96
N PHE A 47 -3.52 -6.84 23.31
CA PHE A 47 -4.56 -6.42 22.37
C PHE A 47 -4.05 -5.57 21.18
N PRO A 48 -3.20 -4.53 21.37
CA PRO A 48 -2.67 -3.76 20.25
C PRO A 48 -1.79 -4.60 19.31
N PHE A 49 -1.03 -5.57 19.85
CA PHE A 49 -0.22 -6.49 19.05
C PHE A 49 -1.09 -7.41 18.18
N LEU A 50 -2.19 -7.93 18.72
CA LEU A 50 -3.14 -8.74 17.96
C LEU A 50 -3.80 -7.94 16.82
N CYS A 51 -4.23 -6.70 17.10
CA CYS A 51 -4.77 -5.81 16.08
C CYS A 51 -3.75 -5.54 14.96
N PHE A 52 -2.49 -5.34 15.33
CA PHE A 52 -1.40 -5.14 14.38
C PHE A 52 -1.11 -6.38 13.52
N LEU A 53 -1.18 -7.59 14.10
CA LEU A 53 -1.03 -8.83 13.33
C LEU A 53 -2.16 -9.01 12.32
N VAL A 54 -3.40 -8.72 12.70
CA VAL A 54 -4.56 -8.77 11.80
C VAL A 54 -4.42 -7.74 10.67
N PHE A 55 -3.94 -6.53 11.00
CA PHE A 55 -3.61 -5.52 10.01
C PHE A 55 -2.57 -6.01 9.00
N MET A 56 -1.49 -6.63 9.48
CA MET A 56 -0.42 -7.17 8.64
C MET A 56 -0.89 -8.32 7.74
N MET A 57 -1.75 -9.21 8.25
CA MET A 57 -2.37 -10.26 7.44
C MET A 57 -3.27 -9.68 6.34
N GLY A 58 -4.11 -8.69 6.67
CA GLY A 58 -4.95 -8.00 5.68
C GLY A 58 -4.10 -7.31 4.60
N PHE A 59 -3.05 -6.61 5.01
CA PHE A 59 -2.11 -5.95 4.09
C PHE A 59 -1.40 -6.97 3.17
N GLY A 60 -0.96 -8.09 3.71
CA GLY A 60 -0.27 -9.16 2.97
C GLY A 60 -1.13 -9.84 1.91
N ILE A 61 -2.45 -9.91 2.10
CA ILE A 61 -3.37 -10.57 1.15
C ILE A 61 -3.74 -9.65 -0.02
N GLY A 62 -3.98 -8.37 0.24
CA GLY A 62 -4.47 -7.45 -0.80
C GLY A 62 -3.39 -6.55 -1.40
N TRP A 63 -2.64 -5.88 -0.53
CA TRP A 63 -1.76 -4.77 -0.91
C TRP A 63 -0.38 -5.22 -1.40
N ALA A 64 0.14 -6.32 -0.84
CA ALA A 64 1.46 -6.83 -1.19
C ALA A 64 1.53 -7.68 -2.48
N PRO A 65 0.51 -8.44 -2.92
CA PRO A 65 0.64 -9.24 -4.14
C PRO A 65 0.04 -8.57 -5.38
N ILE A 66 -1.05 -7.79 -5.25
CA ILE A 66 -1.85 -7.41 -6.43
C ILE A 66 -1.18 -6.36 -7.34
N PRO A 67 -0.62 -5.24 -6.83
CA PRO A 67 0.15 -4.30 -7.67
C PRO A 67 1.39 -4.94 -8.30
N TRP A 68 2.01 -5.88 -7.58
CA TRP A 68 3.28 -6.50 -7.96
C TRP A 68 3.09 -7.58 -9.03
N MET A 69 2.01 -8.35 -8.93
CA MET A 69 1.61 -9.29 -9.98
C MET A 69 1.20 -8.56 -11.26
N PHE A 70 0.65 -7.34 -11.17
CA PHE A 70 0.31 -6.54 -12.35
C PHE A 70 1.54 -6.18 -13.21
N ILE A 71 2.69 -5.90 -12.57
CA ILE A 71 3.96 -5.63 -13.25
C ILE A 71 4.45 -6.89 -13.98
N GLY A 72 4.36 -8.05 -13.32
CA GLY A 72 4.79 -9.34 -13.87
C GLY A 72 4.01 -9.77 -15.12
N ASP A 73 2.69 -9.54 -15.13
CA ASP A 73 1.80 -9.86 -16.25
C ASP A 73 1.98 -8.90 -17.45
N SER A 74 2.41 -7.65 -17.21
CA SER A 74 2.38 -6.59 -18.22
C SER A 74 3.71 -6.39 -18.96
N LEU A 75 4.83 -6.89 -18.42
CA LEU A 75 6.17 -6.74 -19.02
C LEU A 75 6.63 -8.03 -19.74
N PRO A 76 7.23 -7.92 -20.95
CA PRO A 76 7.84 -9.05 -21.63
C PRO A 76 9.07 -9.57 -20.88
N LEU A 77 9.38 -10.87 -21.01
CA LEU A 77 10.38 -11.56 -20.19
C LEU A 77 11.77 -10.89 -20.21
N GLN A 78 12.16 -10.30 -21.34
CA GLN A 78 13.49 -9.74 -21.56
C GLN A 78 13.82 -8.51 -20.71
N ILE A 79 12.82 -7.68 -20.37
CA ILE A 79 13.01 -6.45 -19.59
C ILE A 79 12.39 -6.52 -18.20
N ARG A 80 11.85 -7.66 -17.80
CA ARG A 80 11.03 -7.77 -16.59
C ARG A 80 11.79 -7.37 -15.33
N SER A 81 13.07 -7.76 -15.21
CA SER A 81 13.90 -7.41 -14.05
C SER A 81 14.23 -5.91 -14.00
N SER A 82 14.74 -5.34 -15.09
CA SER A 82 15.09 -3.91 -15.19
C SER A 82 13.86 -2.99 -15.10
N GLY A 83 12.77 -3.37 -15.78
CA GLY A 83 11.50 -2.65 -15.75
C GLY A 83 10.84 -2.68 -14.38
N ALA A 84 10.88 -3.83 -13.68
CA ALA A 84 10.40 -3.91 -12.29
C ALA A 84 11.21 -2.98 -11.37
N GLY A 85 12.54 -2.93 -11.50
CA GLY A 85 13.38 -2.02 -10.70
C GLY A 85 13.00 -0.54 -10.85
N ILE A 86 12.77 -0.08 -12.10
CA ILE A 86 12.35 1.30 -12.37
C ILE A 86 10.96 1.58 -11.79
N VAL A 87 10.01 0.66 -11.97
CA VAL A 87 8.66 0.79 -11.41
C VAL A 87 8.70 0.91 -9.89
N ILE A 88 9.54 0.12 -9.23
CA ILE A 88 9.73 0.15 -7.78
C ILE A 88 10.34 1.49 -7.37
N ALA A 89 11.43 1.91 -8.00
CA ALA A 89 12.09 3.18 -7.68
C ALA A 89 11.11 4.37 -7.79
N THR A 90 10.29 4.43 -8.83
CA THR A 90 9.27 5.47 -9.00
C THR A 90 8.18 5.38 -7.92
N ASN A 91 7.72 4.18 -7.55
CA ASN A 91 6.70 4.01 -6.52
C ASN A 91 7.18 4.52 -5.14
N TRP A 92 8.41 4.20 -4.77
CA TRP A 92 8.98 4.62 -3.49
C TRP A 92 9.38 6.10 -3.48
N ALA A 93 9.84 6.65 -4.60
CA ALA A 93 10.17 8.07 -4.72
C ALA A 93 8.96 8.99 -4.50
N LEU A 94 7.77 8.60 -4.96
CA LEU A 94 6.53 9.35 -4.74
C LEU A 94 6.03 9.26 -3.29
N LYS A 95 6.38 8.20 -2.57
CA LYS A 95 5.98 7.97 -1.18
C LYS A 95 6.85 8.73 -0.18
N PHE A 96 8.13 8.93 -0.48
CA PHE A 96 9.09 9.55 0.45
C PHE A 96 8.62 10.91 1.02
N PRO A 97 8.11 11.87 0.22
CA PRO A 97 7.64 13.16 0.73
C PRO A 97 6.43 13.04 1.65
N LEU A 98 5.54 12.07 1.41
CA LEU A 98 4.32 11.88 2.22
C LEU A 98 4.64 11.42 3.64
N HIS A 99 5.64 10.56 3.81
CA HIS A 99 6.06 10.06 5.12
C HIS A 99 6.76 11.16 5.94
N GLN A 100 7.52 12.02 5.27
CA GLN A 100 8.22 13.13 5.92
C GLN A 100 7.25 14.18 6.49
N ASN A 101 6.12 14.44 5.82
CA ASN A 101 5.09 15.35 6.32
C ASN A 101 4.38 14.84 7.59
N ILE A 102 4.25 13.52 7.78
CA ILE A 102 3.60 12.93 8.97
C ILE A 102 4.44 13.14 10.24
N GLN A 103 5.77 13.12 10.12
CA GLN A 103 6.71 13.29 11.24
C GLN A 103 6.76 14.74 11.75
N LEU A 104 6.38 15.72 10.92
CA LEU A 104 6.42 17.15 11.24
C LEU A 104 5.17 17.66 11.97
N VAL A 105 4.14 16.82 12.13
CA VAL A 105 2.91 17.18 12.87
C VAL A 105 3.14 17.03 14.37
N ASN A 106 3.05 18.16 15.08
CA ASN A 106 3.13 18.25 16.53
C ASN A 106 2.20 17.21 17.21
N PRO A 107 2.65 16.53 18.29
CA PRO A 107 1.85 15.49 18.95
C PRO A 107 0.51 15.99 19.49
N VAL A 108 0.38 17.29 19.76
CA VAL A 108 -0.83 17.96 20.27
C VAL A 108 -1.87 18.23 19.18
N THR A 109 -1.46 18.42 17.92
CA THR A 109 -2.37 18.64 16.78
C THR A 109 -2.63 17.36 15.99
N ARG A 110 -2.20 16.20 16.50
CA ARG A 110 -2.50 14.92 15.87
C ARG A 110 -4.01 14.70 15.92
N PRO A 111 -4.67 14.57 14.76
CA PRO A 111 -6.09 14.26 14.75
C PRO A 111 -6.33 12.93 15.48
N PRO A 112 -7.51 12.74 16.09
CA PRO A 112 -7.86 11.50 16.76
C PRO A 112 -7.51 10.29 15.89
N GLN A 113 -7.00 9.21 16.47
CA GLN A 113 -6.56 8.03 15.71
C GLN A 113 -7.69 7.42 14.85
N CYS A 114 -8.95 7.66 15.22
CA CYS A 114 -10.15 7.35 14.43
C CYS A 114 -10.30 8.19 13.14
N VAL A 115 -9.88 9.47 13.14
CA VAL A 115 -9.81 10.31 11.93
C VAL A 115 -8.64 9.87 11.05
N HIS A 116 -7.55 9.38 11.66
CA HIS A 116 -6.40 8.85 10.95
C HIS A 116 -6.72 7.53 10.23
N SER A 117 -7.58 6.68 10.79
CA SER A 117 -7.99 5.40 10.17
C SER A 117 -8.90 5.61 8.96
N LEU A 118 -9.83 6.56 9.01
CA LEU A 118 -10.61 6.97 7.84
C LEU A 118 -9.71 7.60 6.78
N ARG A 119 -8.82 8.52 7.16
CA ARG A 119 -7.85 9.13 6.25
C ARG A 119 -6.92 8.08 5.64
N CYS A 120 -6.47 7.09 6.41
CA CYS A 120 -5.72 5.95 5.92
C CYS A 120 -6.53 5.14 4.92
N PHE A 121 -7.79 4.79 5.20
CA PHE A 121 -8.61 4.06 4.23
C PHE A 121 -8.76 4.81 2.89
N TYR A 122 -9.06 6.10 2.92
CA TYR A 122 -9.16 6.93 1.71
C TYR A 122 -7.81 7.12 1.03
N PHE A 123 -6.73 7.36 1.79
CA PHE A 123 -5.39 7.56 1.27
C PHE A 123 -4.83 6.28 0.67
N THR A 124 -4.93 5.15 1.37
CA THR A 124 -4.57 3.81 0.92
C THR A 124 -5.34 3.51 -0.36
N ARG A 125 -6.67 3.64 -0.40
CA ARG A 125 -7.43 3.43 -1.63
C ARG A 125 -6.95 4.34 -2.79
N ASN A 126 -6.77 5.64 -2.56
CA ASN A 126 -6.34 6.58 -3.59
C ASN A 126 -4.91 6.30 -4.08
N ASP A 127 -3.99 6.01 -3.16
CA ASP A 127 -2.61 5.64 -3.44
C ASP A 127 -2.51 4.33 -4.23
N TYR A 128 -3.40 3.36 -3.99
CA TYR A 128 -3.50 2.16 -4.82
C TYR A 128 -3.95 2.50 -6.25
N TYR A 129 -5.02 3.29 -6.39
CA TYR A 129 -5.54 3.66 -7.71
C TYR A 129 -4.50 4.46 -8.50
N GLU A 130 -3.83 5.41 -7.86
CA GLU A 130 -2.76 6.20 -8.46
C GLU A 130 -1.53 5.33 -8.76
N SER A 131 -1.07 4.48 -7.83
CA SER A 131 0.06 3.57 -8.06
C SER A 131 -0.18 2.65 -9.26
N VAL A 132 -1.35 2.04 -9.37
CA VAL A 132 -1.69 1.17 -10.52
C VAL A 132 -1.81 1.98 -11.81
N LYS A 133 -2.36 3.19 -11.77
CA LYS A 133 -2.47 4.09 -12.92
C LYS A 133 -1.07 4.50 -13.42
N TYR A 134 -0.21 5.00 -12.54
CA TYR A 134 1.18 5.33 -12.85
C TYR A 134 1.96 4.12 -13.38
N GLN A 135 1.84 2.97 -12.73
CA GLN A 135 2.45 1.72 -13.18
C GLN A 135 1.99 1.33 -14.59
N ARG A 136 0.70 1.43 -14.88
CA ARG A 136 0.16 1.15 -16.23
C ARG A 136 0.74 2.11 -17.27
N HIS A 137 0.79 3.42 -16.99
CA HIS A 137 1.37 4.39 -17.91
C HIS A 137 2.87 4.14 -18.17
N LEU A 138 3.62 3.84 -17.10
CA LEU A 138 5.05 3.57 -17.18
C LEU A 138 5.34 2.30 -17.98
N VAL A 139 4.58 1.21 -17.75
CA VAL A 139 4.72 -0.04 -18.51
C VAL A 139 4.36 0.15 -19.99
N LEU A 140 3.31 0.92 -20.30
CA LEU A 140 2.96 1.25 -21.69
C LEU A 140 4.07 2.05 -22.38
N ALA A 141 4.69 3.01 -21.68
CA ALA A 141 5.82 3.78 -22.22
C ALA A 141 7.04 2.89 -22.47
N MET A 142 7.38 2.00 -21.51
CA MET A 142 8.46 1.03 -21.68
C MET A 142 8.23 0.10 -22.87
N ARG A 143 6.99 -0.34 -23.08
CA ARG A 143 6.63 -1.20 -24.22
C ARG A 143 6.85 -0.50 -25.56
N LYS A 144 6.45 0.77 -25.68
CA LYS A 144 6.71 1.58 -26.89
C LYS A 144 8.19 1.80 -27.16
N LEU A 145 8.99 2.02 -26.12
CA LEU A 145 10.44 2.17 -26.24
C LEU A 145 11.11 0.87 -26.71
N LEU A 146 10.62 -0.29 -26.24
CA LEU A 146 11.06 -1.59 -26.71
C LEU A 146 10.75 -1.79 -28.21
N GLU A 147 9.53 -1.49 -28.64
CA GLU A 147 9.13 -1.58 -30.05
C GLU A 147 10.04 -0.69 -30.93
N TYR A 148 10.28 0.55 -30.51
CA TYR A 148 11.21 1.46 -31.19
C TYR A 148 12.64 0.92 -31.26
N TYR A 149 13.14 0.31 -30.18
CA TYR A 149 14.48 -0.28 -30.14
C TYR A 149 14.60 -1.50 -31.06
N GLU A 150 13.61 -2.40 -31.05
CA GLU A 150 13.59 -3.58 -31.92
C GLU A 150 13.53 -3.20 -33.40
N ASP A 151 12.72 -2.19 -33.76
CA ASP A 151 12.65 -1.68 -35.13
C ASP A 151 13.98 -1.09 -35.60
N GLY A 152 14.66 -0.32 -34.73
CA GLY A 152 15.99 0.21 -35.00
C GLY A 152 17.06 -0.88 -35.14
N TYR A 153 16.97 -1.94 -34.32
CA TYR A 153 17.88 -3.08 -34.40
C TYR A 153 17.68 -3.88 -35.70
N LYS A 154 16.44 -4.16 -36.10
CA LYS A 154 16.13 -4.83 -37.39
C LYS A 154 16.64 -4.03 -38.58
N LYS A 155 16.49 -2.70 -38.57
CA LYS A 155 16.99 -1.83 -39.65
C LYS A 155 18.51 -1.80 -39.80
N LYS A 156 19.27 -2.05 -38.73
CA LYS A 156 20.74 -2.13 -38.78
C LYS A 156 21.28 -3.49 -39.25
N LYS A 157 20.41 -4.50 -39.32
CA LYS A 157 20.78 -5.88 -39.64
C LYS A 157 20.45 -6.28 -41.09
N LEU A 158 19.66 -5.44 -41.79
CA LEU A 158 19.48 -5.42 -43.25
C LEU A 158 20.49 -4.46 -43.87
#